data_AF-A0A382R659-F1
#
_entry.id   AF-A0A382R659-F1
#
_cell.length_a   1.000
_cell.length_b   1.000
_cell.length_c   1.000
_cell.angle_alpha   90.00
_cell.angle_beta   90.00
_cell.angle_gamma   90.00
#
_symmetry.space_group_name_H-M   'P 1'
#
loop_
_entity.id
_entity.type
_entity.pdbx_description
1 polymer ?
#
loop_
_entity_poly.entity_id
_entity_poly.type
_entity_poly.pdbx_seq_one_letter_code
_entity_poly.pdbx_strand_id
1 'polypeptide(L)'
;MPNHCRNRVTISAHEGKEDQFKAVLKAFESDRPFQSLYPQPDWPNVPNENGDLPELKELKNPDGSIFHITYEFPDGKNDDRWYDWCYQHWGTKWDAYDRSEGDIDEECGYAEFEFHTAWGPADGIYNFIKEKYPDVSVSWFYDEPGMECAGYLPN
;
A
#
# COMPACT_ATOMS: atom_id res chain seq x y z
N MET A 1 -5.57 18.29 3.19
CA MET A 1 -4.52 17.48 2.51
C MET A 1 -4.20 16.32 3.41
N PRO A 2 -3.91 15.11 2.89
CA PRO A 2 -3.42 14.01 3.69
C PRO A 2 -2.14 14.42 4.40
N ASN A 3 -1.93 13.94 5.63
CA ASN A 3 -0.60 13.90 6.20
C ASN A 3 0.26 12.90 5.41
N HIS A 4 1.55 13.20 5.26
CA HIS A 4 2.50 12.41 4.48
C HIS A 4 3.46 11.72 5.45
N CYS A 5 3.37 10.40 5.56
CA CYS A 5 4.27 9.62 6.39
C CYS A 5 5.42 9.10 5.53
N ARG A 6 6.65 9.53 5.85
CA ARG A 6 7.86 9.02 5.22
C ARG A 6 8.24 7.69 5.85
N ASN A 7 8.63 6.74 5.02
CA ASN A 7 9.05 5.41 5.42
C ASN A 7 10.45 5.13 4.87
N ARG A 8 11.28 4.47 5.68
CA ARG A 8 12.53 3.86 5.25
C ARG A 8 12.54 2.42 5.70
N VAL A 9 12.61 1.52 4.74
CA VAL A 9 12.46 0.08 4.94
C VAL A 9 13.71 -0.62 4.46
N THR A 10 14.24 -1.49 5.30
CA THR A 10 15.25 -2.46 4.94
C THR A 10 14.63 -3.84 5.00
N ILE A 11 14.69 -4.58 3.90
CA ILE A 11 14.33 -6.00 3.84
C ILE A 11 15.61 -6.82 3.71
N SER A 12 15.71 -7.90 4.48
CA SER A 12 16.86 -8.79 4.40
C SER A 12 16.49 -10.26 4.66
N ALA A 13 17.33 -11.18 4.20
CA ALA A 13 17.21 -12.60 4.48
C ALA A 13 18.52 -13.18 5.02
N HIS A 14 18.42 -14.33 5.69
CA HIS A 14 19.60 -15.11 6.04
C HIS A 14 20.13 -15.88 4.82
N GLU A 15 21.44 -16.07 4.78
CA GLU A 15 22.13 -16.82 3.72
C GLU A 15 21.49 -18.22 3.50
N GLY A 16 21.11 -18.49 2.26
CA GLY A 16 20.42 -19.72 1.83
C GLY A 16 18.90 -19.71 2.01
N LYS A 17 18.28 -18.56 2.31
CA LYS A 17 16.81 -18.40 2.48
C LYS A 17 16.23 -17.23 1.67
N GLU A 18 16.82 -16.92 0.52
CA GLU A 18 16.50 -15.71 -0.26
C GLU A 18 15.21 -15.83 -1.09
N ASP A 19 14.60 -17.00 -1.20
CA ASP A 19 13.40 -17.21 -2.05
C ASP A 19 12.24 -16.27 -1.68
N GLN A 20 11.96 -16.14 -0.38
CA GLN A 20 10.93 -15.24 0.12
C GLN A 20 11.34 -13.77 0.00
N PHE A 21 12.62 -13.47 0.21
CA PHE A 21 13.16 -12.13 0.02
C PHE A 21 12.96 -11.67 -1.43
N LYS A 22 13.25 -12.50 -2.43
CA LYS A 22 13.05 -12.18 -3.85
C LYS A 22 11.60 -11.88 -4.19
N ALA A 23 10.66 -12.58 -3.54
CA ALA A 23 9.24 -12.31 -3.72
C ALA A 23 8.84 -10.93 -3.16
N VAL A 24 9.35 -10.56 -1.98
CA VAL A 24 9.11 -9.24 -1.38
C VAL A 24 9.81 -8.14 -2.19
N LEU A 25 11.08 -8.33 -2.55
CA LEU A 25 11.86 -7.43 -3.40
C LEU A 25 11.11 -7.08 -4.69
N LYS A 26 10.68 -8.10 -5.44
CA LYS A 26 9.91 -7.91 -6.68
C LYS A 26 8.62 -7.12 -6.47
N ALA A 27 7.96 -7.28 -5.32
CA ALA A 27 6.78 -6.47 -5.01
C ALA A 27 7.17 -5.00 -4.80
N PHE A 28 8.23 -4.72 -4.04
CA PHE A 28 8.71 -3.36 -3.78
C PHE A 28 9.22 -2.63 -5.04
N GLU A 29 9.80 -3.36 -6.00
CA GLU A 29 10.21 -2.83 -7.31
C GLU A 29 9.02 -2.45 -8.22
N SER A 30 7.84 -3.02 -8.00
CA SER A 30 6.65 -2.69 -8.81
C SER A 30 6.13 -1.28 -8.54
N ASP A 31 5.43 -0.65 -9.49
CA ASP A 31 4.83 0.69 -9.31
C ASP A 31 3.86 0.81 -8.12
N ARG A 32 3.28 -0.32 -7.70
CA ARG A 32 2.27 -0.42 -6.65
C ARG A 32 2.61 -1.55 -5.70
N PRO A 33 3.58 -1.32 -4.79
CA PRO A 33 4.16 -2.40 -4.00
C PRO A 33 3.16 -3.03 -3.04
N PHE A 34 2.25 -2.25 -2.45
CA PHE A 34 1.25 -2.78 -1.53
C PHE A 34 0.21 -3.60 -2.28
N GLN A 35 -0.24 -3.12 -3.44
CA GLN A 35 -1.13 -3.89 -4.30
C GLN A 35 -0.46 -5.19 -4.83
N SER A 36 0.84 -5.15 -5.12
CA SER A 36 1.60 -6.31 -5.59
C SER A 36 1.77 -7.36 -4.49
N LEU A 37 1.99 -6.93 -3.25
CA LEU A 37 2.24 -7.79 -2.11
C LEU A 37 0.95 -8.29 -1.45
N TYR A 38 0.02 -7.38 -1.18
CA TYR A 38 -1.26 -7.64 -0.54
C TYR A 38 -2.39 -6.97 -1.35
N PRO A 39 -2.85 -7.61 -2.44
CA PRO A 39 -3.79 -6.99 -3.37
C PRO A 39 -5.16 -6.76 -2.74
N GLN A 40 -5.72 -5.58 -2.97
CA GLN A 40 -7.13 -5.33 -2.71
C GLN A 40 -8.03 -6.07 -3.72
N PRO A 41 -9.31 -6.33 -3.37
CA PRO A 41 -10.30 -6.85 -4.30
C PRO A 41 -10.50 -5.97 -5.55
N ASP A 42 -10.97 -6.58 -6.63
CA ASP A 42 -11.37 -5.85 -7.84
C ASP A 42 -12.75 -5.20 -7.62
N TRP A 43 -12.78 -4.11 -6.86
CA TRP A 43 -14.01 -3.44 -6.39
C TRP A 43 -15.09 -3.20 -7.45
N PRO A 44 -14.76 -2.78 -8.70
CA PRO A 44 -15.75 -2.65 -9.77
C PRO A 44 -16.51 -3.94 -10.10
N ASN A 45 -15.92 -5.10 -9.82
CA ASN A 45 -16.47 -6.43 -10.09
C ASN A 45 -16.89 -7.18 -8.82
N VAL A 46 -16.87 -6.53 -7.66
CA VAL A 46 -17.31 -7.10 -6.38
C VAL A 46 -18.66 -6.49 -6.00
N PRO A 47 -19.74 -7.28 -5.84
CA PRO A 47 -21.04 -6.76 -5.43
C PRO A 47 -21.02 -6.30 -3.97
N ASN A 48 -21.89 -5.36 -3.61
CA ASN A 48 -22.17 -5.00 -2.21
C ASN A 48 -23.06 -6.06 -1.53
N GLU A 49 -23.43 -5.82 -0.27
CA GLU A 49 -24.29 -6.73 0.51
C GLU A 49 -25.67 -6.99 -0.13
N ASN A 50 -26.15 -6.07 -0.98
CA ASN A 50 -27.42 -6.20 -1.70
C ASN A 50 -27.29 -6.93 -3.05
N GLY A 51 -26.05 -7.28 -3.46
CA GLY A 51 -25.78 -7.90 -4.76
C GLY A 51 -25.53 -6.91 -5.89
N ASP A 52 -25.47 -5.61 -5.62
CA ASP A 52 -25.28 -4.58 -6.64
C ASP A 52 -23.80 -4.34 -6.92
N LEU A 53 -23.45 -4.19 -8.20
CA LEU A 53 -22.13 -3.73 -8.63
C LEU A 53 -22.12 -2.19 -8.69
N PRO A 54 -20.97 -1.56 -8.38
CA PRO A 54 -20.84 -0.14 -8.57
C PRO A 54 -20.67 0.20 -10.06
N GLU A 55 -21.19 1.35 -10.47
CA GLU A 55 -21.12 1.86 -11.83
C GLU A 55 -20.16 3.05 -11.90
N LEU A 56 -19.39 3.12 -12.99
CA LEU A 56 -18.49 4.24 -13.25
C LEU A 56 -19.30 5.52 -13.50
N LYS A 57 -19.04 6.56 -12.72
CA LYS A 57 -19.67 7.87 -12.86
C LYS A 57 -18.64 8.96 -13.12
N GLU A 58 -18.78 9.61 -14.26
CA GLU A 58 -18.00 10.78 -14.64
C GLU A 58 -18.73 12.06 -14.21
N LEU A 59 -18.19 12.74 -13.20
CA LEU A 59 -18.64 14.07 -12.84
C LEU A 59 -17.98 15.06 -13.81
N LYS A 60 -18.80 15.77 -14.58
CA LYS A 60 -18.35 16.71 -15.62
C LYS A 60 -18.53 18.14 -15.14
N ASN A 61 -17.59 19.00 -15.52
CA ASN A 61 -17.71 20.44 -15.40
C ASN A 61 -18.79 20.97 -16.36
N PRO A 62 -19.25 22.23 -16.18
CA PRO A 62 -20.20 22.85 -17.11
C PRO A 62 -19.74 22.91 -18.57
N ASP A 63 -18.42 22.86 -18.82
CA ASP A 63 -17.81 22.83 -20.15
C ASP A 63 -17.72 21.42 -20.77
N GLY A 64 -18.20 20.39 -20.06
CA GLY A 64 -18.18 19.00 -20.49
C GLY A 64 -16.89 18.24 -20.19
N SER A 65 -15.85 18.90 -19.66
CA SER A 65 -14.62 18.23 -19.22
C SER A 65 -14.86 17.36 -17.98
N ILE A 66 -14.20 16.21 -17.89
CA ILE A 66 -14.30 15.32 -16.72
C ILE A 66 -13.55 15.98 -15.55
N PHE A 67 -14.30 16.33 -14.51
CA PHE A 67 -13.75 16.86 -13.27
C PHE A 67 -13.27 15.74 -12.35
N HIS A 68 -14.07 14.67 -12.24
CA HIS A 68 -13.80 13.56 -11.35
C HIS A 68 -14.44 12.29 -11.87
N ILE A 69 -13.73 11.17 -11.74
CA ILE A 69 -14.24 9.84 -12.03
C ILE A 69 -14.40 9.12 -10.71
N THR A 70 -15.57 8.54 -10.49
CA THR A 70 -15.86 7.79 -9.28
C THR A 70 -16.70 6.56 -9.58
N TYR A 71 -16.92 5.72 -8.59
CA TYR A 71 -17.79 4.56 -8.67
C TYR A 71 -18.94 4.76 -7.69
N GLU A 72 -20.18 4.53 -8.15
CA GLU A 72 -21.38 4.65 -7.32
C GLU A 72 -22.27 3.43 -7.47
N PHE A 73 -22.92 3.00 -6.39
CA PHE A 73 -23.96 1.97 -6.45
C PHE A 73 -25.27 2.52 -7.03
N PRO A 74 -26.18 1.65 -7.48
CA PRO A 74 -27.49 2.06 -7.98
C PRO A 74 -28.34 2.88 -6.99
N ASP A 75 -28.07 2.78 -5.68
CA ASP A 75 -28.72 3.58 -4.64
C ASP A 75 -28.16 5.02 -4.50
N GLY A 76 -27.17 5.38 -5.34
CA GLY A 76 -26.54 6.69 -5.40
C GLY A 76 -25.42 6.90 -4.39
N LYS A 77 -25.02 5.88 -3.62
CA LYS A 77 -23.88 5.96 -2.71
C LYS A 77 -22.57 5.72 -3.46
N ASN A 78 -21.53 6.42 -3.03
CA ASN A 78 -20.17 6.20 -3.52
C ASN A 78 -19.64 4.84 -3.06
N ASP A 79 -18.84 4.18 -3.90
CA ASP A 79 -18.10 2.99 -3.50
C ASP A 79 -16.82 3.38 -2.75
N ASP A 80 -16.91 3.36 -1.43
CA ASP A 80 -15.83 3.63 -0.49
C ASP A 80 -15.25 2.35 0.13
N ARG A 81 -15.63 1.16 -0.32
CA ARG A 81 -15.15 -0.11 0.29
C ARG A 81 -13.63 -0.27 0.20
N TRP A 82 -13.04 0.22 -0.87
CA TRP A 82 -11.58 0.24 -1.05
C TRP A 82 -10.89 1.02 0.06
N TYR A 83 -11.51 2.08 0.55
CA TYR A 83 -10.94 2.96 1.55
C TYR A 83 -10.78 2.24 2.89
N ASP A 84 -11.89 1.66 3.38
CA ASP A 84 -11.88 0.91 4.64
C ASP A 84 -10.97 -0.32 4.54
N TRP A 85 -10.97 -0.98 3.38
CA TRP A 85 -10.10 -2.13 3.16
C TRP A 85 -8.61 -1.74 3.21
N CYS A 86 -8.19 -0.70 2.50
CA CYS A 86 -6.80 -0.23 2.52
C CYS A 86 -6.38 0.16 3.94
N TYR A 87 -7.24 0.89 4.65
CA TYR A 87 -6.95 1.28 6.03
C TYR A 87 -6.78 0.05 6.94
N GLN A 88 -7.66 -0.94 6.85
CA GLN A 88 -7.61 -2.15 7.69
C GLN A 88 -6.45 -3.10 7.34
N HIS A 89 -6.06 -3.20 6.07
CA HIS A 89 -5.11 -4.22 5.59
C HIS A 89 -3.71 -3.66 5.32
N TRP A 90 -3.62 -2.40 4.89
CA TRP A 90 -2.34 -1.73 4.68
C TRP A 90 -1.97 -0.79 5.82
N GLY A 91 -2.93 -0.21 6.54
CA GLY A 91 -2.68 0.81 7.57
C GLY A 91 -2.53 2.24 7.01
N THR A 92 -2.79 2.42 5.72
CA THR A 92 -2.70 3.69 4.99
C THR A 92 -3.82 3.76 3.95
N LYS A 93 -4.16 4.97 3.49
CA LYS A 93 -5.25 5.18 2.53
C LYS A 93 -4.98 4.58 1.14
N TRP A 94 -3.75 4.71 0.67
CA TRP A 94 -3.34 4.30 -0.66
C TRP A 94 -1.90 3.78 -0.63
N ASP A 95 -1.51 3.20 -1.76
CA ASP A 95 -0.19 2.62 -1.99
C ASP A 95 0.95 3.63 -1.81
N ALA A 96 2.17 3.13 -1.73
CA ALA A 96 3.37 3.93 -1.64
C ALA A 96 3.54 4.86 -2.85
N TYR A 97 4.03 6.08 -2.61
CA TYR A 97 4.35 7.08 -3.63
C TYR A 97 5.65 7.80 -3.27
N ASP A 98 6.17 8.65 -4.17
CA ASP A 98 7.46 9.33 -4.03
C ASP A 98 8.58 8.38 -3.58
N ARG A 99 8.74 7.31 -4.34
CA ARG A 99 9.56 6.16 -3.96
C ARG A 99 10.97 6.27 -4.53
N SER A 100 11.93 5.76 -3.78
CA SER A 100 13.32 5.60 -4.22
C SER A 100 13.94 4.35 -3.63
N GLU A 101 14.88 3.78 -4.37
CA GLU A 101 15.66 2.62 -3.98
C GLU A 101 17.00 3.07 -3.39
N GLY A 102 17.45 2.39 -2.33
CA GLY A 102 18.78 2.53 -1.76
C GLY A 102 19.71 1.43 -2.25
N ASP A 103 20.48 0.86 -1.33
CA ASP A 103 21.35 -0.29 -1.66
C ASP A 103 20.51 -1.56 -1.86
N ILE A 104 20.75 -2.25 -2.98
CA ILE A 104 20.14 -3.54 -3.31
C ILE A 104 21.25 -4.54 -3.64
N ASP A 105 21.29 -5.63 -2.88
CA ASP A 105 22.13 -6.80 -3.13
C ASP A 105 21.23 -8.04 -3.08
N GLU A 106 20.73 -8.42 -4.25
CA GLU A 106 19.83 -9.58 -4.38
C GLU A 106 20.53 -10.89 -4.03
N GLU A 107 21.84 -11.01 -4.27
CA GLU A 107 22.61 -12.22 -3.97
C GLU A 107 22.80 -12.41 -2.47
N CYS A 108 23.06 -11.34 -1.73
CA CYS A 108 23.17 -11.36 -0.28
C CYS A 108 21.83 -11.23 0.46
N GLY A 109 20.72 -11.11 -0.28
CA GLY A 109 19.39 -10.96 0.30
C GLY A 109 19.22 -9.67 1.10
N TYR A 110 19.58 -8.52 0.51
CA TYR A 110 19.47 -7.19 1.13
C TYR A 110 18.86 -6.17 0.17
N ALA A 111 17.91 -5.37 0.64
CA ALA A 111 17.41 -4.23 -0.13
C ALA A 111 16.87 -3.11 0.77
N GLU A 112 17.06 -1.87 0.33
CA GLU A 112 16.55 -0.66 0.98
C GLU A 112 15.59 0.13 0.10
N PHE A 113 14.52 0.64 0.70
CA PHE A 113 13.52 1.46 0.05
C PHE A 113 13.17 2.67 0.91
N GLU A 114 12.94 3.80 0.27
CA GLU A 114 12.28 4.96 0.86
C GLU A 114 11.02 5.30 0.07
N PHE A 115 9.94 5.66 0.76
CA PHE A 115 8.69 6.06 0.13
C PHE A 115 7.79 6.83 1.09
N HIS A 116 6.79 7.49 0.53
CA HIS A 116 5.73 8.13 1.29
C HIS A 116 4.44 7.32 1.25
N THR A 117 3.64 7.50 2.30
CA THR A 117 2.31 6.90 2.48
C THR A 117 1.35 7.98 2.99
N ALA A 118 0.05 7.73 2.88
CA ALA A 118 -0.95 8.64 3.45
C ALA A 118 -1.25 8.25 4.89
N TRP A 119 -1.11 9.22 5.79
CA TRP A 119 -1.52 9.16 7.21
C TRP A 119 -0.68 8.30 8.15
N GLY A 120 -0.15 7.16 7.71
CA GLY A 120 0.55 6.24 8.60
C GLY A 120 1.53 5.31 7.89
N PRO A 121 2.37 4.58 8.64
CA PRO A 121 3.59 3.93 8.16
C PRO A 121 3.37 2.62 7.38
N ALA A 122 2.14 2.35 6.94
CA ALA A 122 1.72 1.08 6.35
C ALA A 122 2.03 -0.16 7.22
N ASP A 123 1.69 -0.10 8.51
CA ASP A 123 1.91 -1.18 9.48
C ASP A 123 1.22 -2.50 9.10
N GLY A 124 0.11 -2.44 8.35
CA GLY A 124 -0.55 -3.62 7.80
C GLY A 124 0.32 -4.38 6.79
N ILE A 125 1.08 -3.65 5.95
CA ILE A 125 2.05 -4.26 5.01
C ILE A 125 3.23 -4.86 5.77
N TYR A 126 3.75 -4.14 6.76
CA TYR A 126 4.78 -4.67 7.65
C TYR A 126 4.36 -6.01 8.29
N ASN A 127 3.17 -6.04 8.89
CA ASN A 127 2.62 -7.23 9.53
C ASN A 127 2.40 -8.37 8.54
N PHE A 128 1.90 -8.06 7.33
CA PHE A 128 1.74 -9.05 6.27
C PHE A 128 3.06 -9.68 5.86
N ILE A 129 4.14 -8.89 5.73
CA ILE A 129 5.47 -9.43 5.42
C ILE A 129 5.92 -10.39 6.51
N LYS A 130 5.83 -9.97 7.77
CA LYS A 130 6.22 -10.79 8.94
C LYS A 130 5.45 -12.10 9.04
N GLU A 131 4.16 -12.10 8.69
CA GLU A 131 3.32 -13.31 8.75
C GLU A 131 3.56 -14.24 7.56
N LYS A 132 3.61 -13.71 6.32
CA LYS A 132 3.66 -14.52 5.09
C LYS A 132 5.06 -14.89 4.65
N TYR A 133 6.07 -14.11 5.05
CA TYR A 133 7.46 -14.28 4.65
C TYR A 133 8.35 -14.41 5.91
N PRO A 134 8.20 -15.49 6.71
CA PRO A 134 8.89 -15.65 7.99
C PRO A 134 10.43 -15.73 7.88
N ASP A 135 10.97 -15.97 6.69
CA ASP A 135 12.42 -15.96 6.46
C ASP A 135 12.97 -14.56 6.12
N VAL A 136 12.09 -13.57 5.95
CA VAL A 136 12.45 -12.17 5.69
C VAL A 136 12.47 -11.37 6.99
N SER A 137 13.60 -10.73 7.26
CA SER A 137 13.75 -9.72 8.29
C SER A 137 13.40 -8.35 7.71
N VAL A 138 12.65 -7.56 8.48
CA VAL A 138 12.21 -6.22 8.06
C VAL A 138 12.52 -5.23 9.17
N SER A 139 13.26 -4.18 8.84
CA SER A 139 13.44 -2.99 9.68
C SER A 139 12.71 -1.84 9.02
N TRP A 140 11.73 -1.26 9.72
CA TRP A 140 10.83 -0.27 9.15
C TRP A 140 10.78 0.97 10.03
N PHE A 141 11.46 2.03 9.59
CA PHE A 141 11.42 3.34 10.22
C PHE A 141 10.35 4.20 9.56
N TYR A 142 9.62 4.99 10.35
CA TYR A 142 8.66 5.95 9.86
C TYR A 142 8.81 7.31 10.54
N ASP A 143 8.41 8.35 9.81
CA ASP A 143 8.37 9.74 10.25
C ASP A 143 7.12 10.42 9.68
N GLU A 144 6.17 10.74 10.55
CA GLU A 144 4.94 11.47 10.25
C GLU A 144 4.95 12.82 10.99
N PRO A 145 5.48 13.88 10.35
CA PRO A 145 5.65 15.17 10.99
C PRO A 145 4.32 15.90 11.27
N GLY A 146 3.24 15.57 10.54
CA GLY A 146 1.92 16.19 10.76
C GLY A 146 1.28 15.82 12.10
N MET A 147 1.65 14.67 12.66
CA MET A 147 1.24 14.17 13.97
C MET A 147 2.40 14.13 14.97
N GLU A 148 3.57 14.68 14.62
CA GLU A 148 4.79 14.68 15.44
C GLU A 148 5.18 13.27 15.93
N CYS A 149 5.04 12.26 15.08
CA CYS A 149 5.27 10.86 15.41
C CYS A 149 6.35 10.24 14.50
N ALA A 150 7.38 9.64 15.10
CA ALA A 150 8.40 8.88 14.37
C ALA A 150 8.90 7.70 15.21
N GLY A 151 9.34 6.64 14.55
CA GLY A 151 9.81 5.45 15.26
C GLY A 151 10.06 4.26 14.33
N TYR A 152 10.35 3.12 14.95
CA TYR A 152 10.41 1.84 14.26
C TYR A 152 9.15 1.04 14.56
N LEU A 153 8.62 0.34 13.55
CA LEU A 153 7.61 -0.69 13.77
C LEU A 153 8.21 -1.85 14.59
N PRO A 154 7.39 -2.53 15.42
CA PRO A 154 7.88 -3.47 16.42
C PRO A 154 8.49 -4.74 15.79
N ASN A 155 9.76 -5.01 16.12
CA ASN A 155 10.52 -6.21 15.68
C ASN A 155 9.96 -7.53 16.20
#